data_AF-A0A7V5RJK3-F1
#
_entry.id   AF-A0A7V5RJK3-F1
#
_cell.length_a   1.000
_cell.length_b   1.000
_cell.length_c   1.000
_cell.angle_alpha   90.00
_cell.angle_beta   90.00
_cell.angle_gamma   90.00
#
_symmetry.space_group_name_H-M   'P 1'
#
loop_
_entity.id
_entity.type
_entity.pdbx_description
1 polymer ?
#
loop_
_entity_poly.entity_id
_entity_poly.type
_entity_poly.pdbx_seq_one_letter_code
_entity_poly.pdbx_strand_id
1 'polypeptide(L)'
;MKTFLKIFAGVLLVLAVVLFFVAQRGQSAMFEQYTASSTLSSVPTDSASLAYGAHLANIFGCRDCHGDNLAGKVFLDIPPFRAVPPNLTSGKGGVADQYKTVQDWDVAIRHGVTKSGRGMIIMPSPAYHKMNDEDAAA
;
A
#
# COMPACT_ATOMS: atom_id res chain seq x y z
N MET A 1 6.86 -51.58 9.81
CA MET A 1 7.53 -50.33 10.26
C MET A 1 8.37 -49.64 9.18
N LYS A 2 9.36 -50.28 8.55
CA LYS A 2 10.28 -49.61 7.59
C LYS A 2 9.59 -49.01 6.35
N THR A 3 8.57 -49.68 5.79
CA THR A 3 7.81 -49.17 4.63
C THR A 3 6.94 -47.97 5.00
N PHE A 4 6.31 -48.00 6.17
CA PHE A 4 5.50 -46.88 6.68
C PHE A 4 6.37 -45.63 6.93
N LEU A 5 7.59 -45.82 7.47
CA LEU A 5 8.55 -44.73 7.66
C LEU A 5 9.02 -44.14 6.32
N LYS A 6 9.24 -44.96 5.28
CA LYS A 6 9.59 -44.48 3.94
C LYS A 6 8.46 -43.68 3.29
N ILE A 7 7.21 -44.14 3.41
CA ILE A 7 6.04 -43.43 2.90
C ILE A 7 5.87 -42.08 3.61
N PHE A 8 5.96 -42.08 4.95
CA PHE A 8 5.86 -40.85 5.74
C PHE A 8 6.97 -39.84 5.40
N ALA A 9 8.21 -40.31 5.27
CA ALA A 9 9.33 -39.47 4.83
C ALA A 9 9.12 -38.92 3.41
N GLY A 10 8.58 -39.74 2.49
CA GLY A 10 8.24 -39.31 1.14
C GLY A 10 7.17 -38.22 1.11
N VAL A 11 6.11 -38.37 1.91
CA VAL A 11 5.04 -37.35 2.02
C VAL A 11 5.58 -36.05 2.62
N LEU A 12 6.40 -36.13 3.67
CA LEU A 12 7.02 -34.95 4.26
C LEU A 12 7.95 -34.22 3.28
N LEU A 13 8.70 -34.98 2.47
CA LEU A 13 9.57 -34.40 1.43
C LEU A 13 8.74 -33.70 0.36
N VAL A 14 7.66 -34.32 -0.13
CA VAL A 14 6.74 -33.68 -1.08
C VAL A 14 6.13 -32.41 -0.48
N LEU A 15 5.66 -32.46 0.76
CA LEU A 15 5.10 -31.29 1.45
C LEU A 15 6.13 -30.16 1.58
N ALA A 16 7.36 -30.48 1.99
CA ALA A 16 8.44 -29.50 2.09
C ALA A 16 8.77 -28.85 0.74
N VAL A 17 8.81 -29.64 -0.34
CA VAL A 17 9.03 -29.14 -1.71
C VAL A 17 7.89 -28.22 -2.14
N VAL A 18 6.63 -28.60 -1.90
CA VAL A 18 5.46 -27.76 -2.23
C VAL A 18 5.52 -26.44 -1.45
N LEU A 19 5.77 -26.48 -0.14
CA LEU A 19 5.90 -25.28 0.69
C LEU A 19 7.05 -24.38 0.24
N PHE A 20 8.19 -24.97 -0.17
CA PHE A 20 9.31 -24.23 -0.73
C PHE A 20 8.93 -23.47 -2.00
N PHE A 21 8.27 -24.12 -2.97
CA PHE A 21 7.85 -23.46 -4.21
C PHE A 21 6.77 -22.40 -3.98
N VAL A 22 5.83 -22.63 -3.06
CA VAL A 22 4.82 -21.64 -2.66
C VAL A 22 5.49 -20.42 -2.02
N ALA A 23 6.44 -20.63 -1.10
CA ALA A 23 7.18 -19.54 -0.46
C ALA A 23 8.02 -18.76 -1.48
N GLN A 24 8.68 -19.44 -2.42
CA GLN A 24 9.48 -18.79 -3.46
C GLN A 24 8.62 -17.93 -4.38
N ARG A 25 7.46 -18.44 -4.85
CA ARG A 25 6.48 -17.67 -5.62
C ARG A 25 5.97 -16.46 -4.84
N GLY A 26 5.64 -16.65 -3.57
CA GLY A 26 5.19 -15.58 -2.69
C GLY A 26 6.24 -14.48 -2.53
N GLN A 27 7.50 -14.85 -2.33
CA GLN A 27 8.60 -13.88 -2.26
C GLN A 27 8.77 -13.13 -3.57
N SER A 28 8.74 -13.81 -4.72
CA SER A 28 8.87 -13.16 -6.03
C SER A 28 7.77 -12.11 -6.27
N ALA A 29 6.52 -12.40 -5.90
CA ALA A 29 5.42 -11.45 -6.02
C ALA A 29 5.59 -10.23 -5.09
N MET A 30 6.15 -10.41 -3.89
CA MET A 30 6.37 -9.32 -2.93
C MET A 30 7.52 -8.37 -3.35
N PHE A 31 8.45 -8.86 -4.17
CA PHE A 31 9.56 -8.08 -4.72
C PHE A 31 9.30 -7.59 -6.15
N GLU A 32 8.10 -7.87 -6.69
CA GLU A 32 7.71 -7.40 -8.01
C GLU A 32 7.68 -5.87 -8.05
N GLN A 33 8.23 -5.33 -9.14
CA GLN A 33 8.32 -3.90 -9.38
C GLN A 33 7.21 -3.51 -10.34
N TYR A 34 6.33 -2.64 -9.89
CA TYR A 34 5.23 -2.09 -10.65
C TYR A 34 5.62 -0.71 -11.17
N THR A 35 5.26 -0.46 -12.43
CA THR A 35 5.35 0.85 -13.05
C THR A 35 3.94 1.37 -13.29
N ALA A 36 3.69 2.58 -12.82
CA ALA A 36 2.47 3.33 -13.09
C ALA A 36 2.85 4.77 -13.41
N SER A 37 2.06 5.39 -14.27
CA SER A 37 2.29 6.75 -14.74
C SER A 37 1.05 7.59 -14.46
N SER A 38 1.27 8.83 -14.05
CA SER A 38 0.23 9.82 -13.80
C SER A 38 0.20 10.87 -14.92
N THR A 39 -1.00 11.30 -15.30
CA THR A 39 -1.22 12.44 -16.20
C THR A 39 -1.37 13.76 -15.44
N LEU A 40 -1.54 13.72 -14.11
CA LEU A 40 -1.63 14.94 -13.31
C LEU A 40 -0.34 15.74 -13.43
N SER A 41 -0.48 17.05 -13.57
CA SER A 41 0.66 17.96 -13.75
C SER A 41 0.80 18.99 -12.63
N SER A 42 -0.30 19.30 -11.93
CA SER A 42 -0.34 20.33 -10.89
C SER A 42 -1.47 20.07 -9.89
N VAL A 43 -1.33 20.64 -8.69
CA VAL A 43 -2.35 20.65 -7.63
C VAL A 43 -2.86 22.08 -7.44
N PRO A 44 -4.18 22.31 -7.42
CA PRO A 44 -4.74 23.61 -7.05
C PRO A 44 -4.43 23.94 -5.59
N THR A 45 -4.24 25.23 -5.29
CA THR A 45 -3.85 25.70 -3.94
C THR A 45 -4.81 26.74 -3.36
N ASP A 46 -5.89 27.04 -4.07
CA ASP A 46 -6.93 27.91 -3.55
C ASP A 46 -7.72 27.22 -2.42
N SER A 47 -8.39 28.05 -1.61
CA SER A 47 -9.11 27.57 -0.43
C SER A 47 -10.27 26.63 -0.76
N ALA A 48 -10.89 26.76 -1.94
CA ALA A 48 -12.02 25.91 -2.31
C ALA A 48 -11.53 24.49 -2.63
N SER A 49 -10.46 24.37 -3.41
CA SER A 49 -9.82 23.07 -3.66
C SER A 49 -9.28 22.42 -2.40
N LEU A 50 -8.63 23.17 -1.50
CA LEU A 50 -8.17 22.62 -0.22
C LEU A 50 -9.32 22.11 0.67
N ALA A 51 -10.45 22.83 0.69
CA ALA A 51 -11.64 22.38 1.41
C ALA A 51 -12.26 21.14 0.76
N TYR A 52 -12.22 21.05 -0.57
CA TYR A 52 -12.69 19.89 -1.32
C TYR A 52 -11.80 18.66 -1.06
N GLY A 53 -10.48 18.79 -1.14
CA GLY A 53 -9.54 17.72 -0.79
C GLY A 53 -9.72 17.23 0.65
N ALA A 54 -9.95 18.14 1.60
CA ALA A 54 -10.28 17.77 2.97
C ALA A 54 -11.59 16.98 3.07
N HIS A 55 -12.60 17.33 2.27
CA HIS A 55 -13.85 16.57 2.17
C HIS A 55 -13.61 15.18 1.55
N LEU A 56 -12.85 15.09 0.46
CA LEU A 56 -12.49 13.82 -0.20
C LEU A 56 -11.74 12.90 0.77
N ALA A 57 -10.73 13.40 1.47
CA ALA A 57 -9.98 12.65 2.46
C ALA A 57 -10.85 12.07 3.59
N ASN A 58 -11.99 12.71 3.88
CA ASN A 58 -12.97 12.22 4.84
C ASN A 58 -13.88 11.14 4.25
N ILE A 59 -14.48 11.37 3.07
CA ILE A 59 -15.42 10.42 2.47
C ILE A 59 -14.74 9.14 1.95
N PHE A 60 -13.47 9.24 1.54
CA PHE A 60 -12.65 8.10 1.13
C PHE A 60 -11.95 7.42 2.32
N GLY A 61 -12.15 7.89 3.56
CA GLY A 61 -11.65 7.21 4.76
C GLY A 61 -10.13 7.27 4.93
N CYS A 62 -9.43 8.25 4.34
CA CYS A 62 -7.98 8.36 4.45
C CYS A 62 -7.52 8.41 5.93
N ARG A 63 -8.30 9.11 6.77
CA ARG A 63 -8.06 9.28 8.21
C ARG A 63 -8.35 8.03 9.04
N ASP A 64 -9.09 7.07 8.51
CA ASP A 64 -9.41 5.82 9.20
C ASP A 64 -8.17 4.98 9.43
N CYS A 65 -7.21 5.05 8.50
CA CYS A 65 -5.90 4.42 8.64
C CYS A 65 -4.81 5.44 8.99
N HIS A 66 -4.73 6.59 8.31
CA HIS A 66 -3.64 7.55 8.49
C HIS A 66 -3.81 8.49 9.70
N GLY A 67 -4.93 8.43 10.41
CA GLY A 67 -5.19 9.28 11.57
C GLY A 67 -5.65 10.69 11.21
N ASP A 68 -6.10 11.45 12.22
CA ASP A 68 -6.81 12.72 12.02
C ASP A 68 -5.95 13.81 11.38
N ASN A 69 -4.66 13.80 11.71
CA ASN A 69 -3.64 14.70 11.15
C ASN A 69 -2.78 14.04 10.07
N LEU A 70 -3.19 12.86 9.58
CA LEU A 70 -2.47 12.07 8.59
C LEU A 70 -1.06 11.62 9.01
N ALA A 71 -0.73 11.67 10.32
CA ALA A 71 0.58 11.29 10.84
C ALA A 71 0.80 9.78 10.98
N GLY A 72 -0.19 8.97 10.59
CA GLY A 72 -0.22 7.53 10.80
C GLY A 72 -0.74 7.18 12.19
N LYS A 73 -1.60 6.15 12.28
CA LYS A 73 -2.00 5.55 13.55
C LYS A 73 -1.96 4.02 13.46
N VAL A 74 -1.81 3.37 14.61
CA VAL A 74 -2.04 1.92 14.68
C VAL A 74 -3.53 1.69 14.41
N PHE A 75 -3.86 1.12 13.24
CA PHE A 75 -5.25 0.82 12.86
C PHE A 75 -5.56 -0.69 12.96
N LEU A 76 -4.53 -1.53 13.05
CA LEU A 76 -4.64 -2.96 13.29
C LEU A 76 -3.59 -3.39 14.32
N ASP A 77 -4.04 -4.02 15.41
CA ASP A 77 -3.17 -4.56 16.47
C ASP A 77 -3.76 -5.87 17.01
N ILE A 78 -3.53 -6.96 16.29
CA ILE A 78 -4.00 -8.31 16.63
C ILE A 78 -2.82 -9.26 16.49
N PRO A 79 -2.17 -9.69 17.58
CA PRO A 79 -0.98 -10.55 17.50
C PRO A 79 -1.19 -11.78 16.60
N PRO A 80 -0.25 -12.11 15.69
CA PRO A 80 1.07 -11.48 15.46
C PRO A 80 1.05 -10.27 14.50
N PHE A 81 -0.11 -9.80 14.07
CA PHE A 81 -0.28 -8.75 13.07
C PHE A 81 -0.38 -7.36 13.70
N ARG A 82 0.45 -6.43 13.24
CA ARG A 82 0.37 -5.01 13.57
C ARG A 82 0.58 -4.19 12.31
N ALA A 83 -0.31 -3.24 12.04
CA ALA A 83 -0.19 -2.37 10.87
C ALA A 83 -0.31 -0.90 11.24
N VAL A 84 0.64 -0.12 10.73
CA VAL A 84 0.72 1.33 10.88
C VAL A 84 1.03 1.89 9.49
N PRO A 85 0.18 2.76 8.93
CA PRO A 85 0.45 3.37 7.64
C PRO A 85 1.48 4.49 7.81
N PRO A 86 2.11 4.94 6.71
CA PRO A 86 3.10 6.01 6.77
C PRO A 86 2.49 7.33 7.26
N ASN A 87 3.33 8.12 7.95
CA ASN A 87 3.06 9.52 8.24
C ASN A 87 3.10 10.32 6.93
N LEU A 88 1.98 10.87 6.49
CA LEU A 88 1.87 11.60 5.21
C LEU A 88 2.30 13.07 5.30
N THR A 89 2.60 13.57 6.51
CA THR A 89 2.96 14.98 6.71
C THR A 89 4.38 15.31 6.25
N SER A 90 4.73 16.60 6.24
CA SER A 90 6.10 17.11 6.12
C SER A 90 6.84 17.21 7.45
N GLY A 91 6.22 16.77 8.55
CA GLY A 91 6.83 16.77 9.87
C GLY A 91 7.89 15.66 10.03
N LYS A 92 8.51 15.61 11.21
CA LYS A 92 9.53 14.59 11.54
C LYS A 92 8.99 13.17 11.29
N GLY A 93 9.70 12.41 10.45
CA GLY A 93 9.33 11.04 10.10
C GLY A 93 8.21 10.91 9.07
N GLY A 94 7.77 12.03 8.49
CA GLY A 94 6.79 12.07 7.41
C GLY A 94 7.39 11.75 6.04
N VAL A 95 6.55 11.23 5.13
CA VAL A 95 6.97 10.84 3.78
C VAL A 95 6.84 11.98 2.77
N ALA A 96 6.28 13.14 3.13
CA ALA A 96 6.08 14.23 2.16
C ALA A 96 7.39 14.73 1.54
N ASP A 97 8.51 14.65 2.26
CA ASP A 97 9.84 15.00 1.70
C ASP A 97 10.33 14.00 0.65
N GLN A 98 9.79 12.78 0.65
CA GLN A 98 10.09 11.74 -0.33
C GLN A 98 9.14 11.83 -1.53
N TYR A 99 7.89 12.23 -1.35
CA TYR A 99 6.88 12.37 -2.41
C TYR A 99 6.81 13.84 -2.87
N LYS A 100 7.75 14.22 -3.75
CA LYS A 100 8.00 15.64 -4.10
C LYS A 100 7.16 16.13 -5.28
N THR A 101 6.65 15.21 -6.09
CA THR A 101 5.90 15.54 -7.30
C THR A 101 4.43 15.14 -7.13
N VAL A 102 3.53 15.78 -7.86
CA VAL A 102 2.11 15.41 -7.86
C VAL A 102 1.93 13.98 -8.37
N GLN A 103 2.76 13.57 -9.32
CA GLN A 103 2.75 12.23 -9.90
C GLN A 103 3.14 11.16 -8.87
N ASP A 104 4.11 11.46 -7.98
CA ASP A 104 4.49 10.55 -6.90
C ASP A 104 3.27 10.22 -6.03
N TRP A 105 2.47 11.23 -5.68
CA TRP A 105 1.26 11.07 -4.85
C TRP A 105 0.14 10.37 -5.61
N ASP A 106 -0.11 10.76 -6.85
CA ASP A 106 -1.16 10.18 -7.66
C ASP A 106 -0.94 8.68 -7.93
N VAL A 107 0.31 8.31 -8.23
CA VAL A 107 0.73 6.90 -8.38
C VAL A 107 0.54 6.11 -7.09
N ALA A 108 0.85 6.69 -5.93
CA ALA A 108 0.56 6.05 -4.66
C ALA A 108 -0.95 5.88 -4.41
N ILE A 109 -1.75 6.93 -4.65
CA ILE A 109 -3.16 6.95 -4.29
C ILE A 109 -4.00 6.12 -5.25
N ARG A 110 -4.01 6.47 -6.54
CA ARG A 110 -4.88 5.83 -7.55
C ARG A 110 -4.33 4.50 -8.03
N HIS A 111 -3.01 4.31 -8.04
CA HIS A 111 -2.38 3.11 -8.59
C HIS A 111 -1.81 2.17 -7.52
N GLY A 112 -1.72 2.59 -6.26
CA GLY A 112 -1.25 1.74 -5.16
C GLY A 112 0.21 1.33 -5.31
N VAL A 113 1.03 2.15 -5.96
CA VAL A 113 2.46 1.89 -6.15
C VAL A 113 3.25 2.88 -5.33
N THR A 114 4.07 2.37 -4.41
CA THR A 114 4.99 3.19 -3.62
C THR A 114 6.04 3.86 -4.53
N LYS A 115 6.67 4.94 -4.06
CA LYS A 115 7.80 5.57 -4.78
C LYS A 115 8.93 4.59 -5.13
N SER A 116 9.11 3.52 -4.37
CA SER A 116 10.11 2.48 -4.65
C SER A 116 9.63 1.42 -5.65
N GLY A 117 8.52 1.63 -6.36
CA GLY A 117 7.95 0.70 -7.36
C GLY A 117 7.20 -0.49 -6.76
N ARG A 118 7.00 -0.54 -5.45
CA ARG A 118 6.40 -1.70 -4.77
C ARG A 118 4.89 -1.52 -4.60
N GLY A 119 4.11 -2.58 -4.80
CA GLY A 119 2.66 -2.56 -4.60
C GLY A 119 2.25 -2.38 -3.13
N MET A 120 1.24 -1.57 -2.88
CA MET A 120 0.63 -1.38 -1.56
C MET A 120 -0.45 -2.45 -1.34
N ILE A 121 -0.33 -3.20 -0.24
CA ILE A 121 -1.18 -4.37 0.02
C ILE A 121 -2.40 -4.01 0.89
N ILE A 122 -2.25 -3.00 1.75
CA ILE A 122 -3.27 -2.62 2.75
C ILE A 122 -4.10 -1.42 2.28
N MET A 123 -3.46 -0.42 1.66
CA MET A 123 -4.16 0.77 1.20
C MET A 123 -5.15 0.39 0.07
N PRO A 124 -6.43 0.81 0.13
CA PRO A 124 -7.45 0.35 -0.80
C PRO A 124 -7.44 1.17 -2.11
N SER A 125 -6.28 1.28 -2.77
CA SER A 125 -6.13 2.00 -4.05
C SER A 125 -7.11 1.59 -5.16
N PRO A 126 -7.60 0.33 -5.25
CA PRO A 126 -8.68 -0.01 -6.18
C PRO A 126 -9.98 0.76 -5.96
N ALA A 127 -10.24 1.34 -4.78
CA ALA A 127 -11.37 2.23 -4.56
C ALA A 127 -11.12 3.63 -5.14
N TYR A 128 -9.85 4.03 -5.30
CA TYR A 128 -9.43 5.38 -5.69
C TYR A 128 -9.07 5.50 -7.17
N HIS A 129 -8.80 4.38 -7.86
CA HIS A 129 -8.35 4.40 -9.28
C HIS A 129 -9.31 5.10 -10.26
N LYS A 130 -10.58 5.32 -9.88
CA LYS A 130 -11.60 6.02 -10.68
C LYS A 130 -11.75 7.50 -10.35
N MET A 131 -10.99 8.02 -9.38
CA MET A 131 -10.92 9.45 -9.14
C MET A 131 -10.50 10.12 -10.45
N ASN A 132 -11.28 11.13 -10.85
CA ASN A 132 -10.88 11.99 -11.94
C ASN A 132 -9.67 12.85 -11.51
N ASP A 133 -9.05 13.55 -12.45
CA ASP A 133 -7.85 14.33 -12.15
C ASP A 133 -8.12 15.54 -11.22
N GLU A 134 -9.35 16.05 -11.18
CA GLU A 134 -9.74 17.13 -10.24
C GLU A 134 -9.82 16.60 -8.80
N ASP A 135 -10.48 15.46 -8.59
CA ASP A 135 -10.57 14.79 -7.30
C ASP A 135 -9.20 14.33 -6.78
N ALA A 136 -8.36 13.81 -7.69
CA ALA A 136 -7.03 13.35 -7.33
C ALA A 136 -6.06 14.51 -7.04
N ALA A 137 -6.29 15.68 -7.66
CA ALA A 137 -5.48 16.88 -7.43
C ALA A 137 -5.87 17.62 -6.14
N ALA A 138 -7.11 17.51 -5.69
CA ALA A 138 -7.65 18.23 -4.54
C ALA A 138 -7.16 17.67 -3.20
#